data_AF-A0A956TL14-F1
#
_entry.id   AF-A0A956TL14-F1
#
_cell.length_a   1.000
_cell.length_b   1.000
_cell.length_c   1.000
_cell.angle_alpha   90.00
_cell.angle_beta   90.00
_cell.angle_gamma   90.00
#
_symmetry.space_group_name_H-M   'P 1'
#
loop_
_entity.id
_entity.type
_entity.pdbx_description
1 polymer ?
#
loop_
_entity_poly.entity_id
_entity_poly.type
_entity_poly.pdbx_seq_one_letter_code
_entity_poly.pdbx_strand_id
1 'polypeptide(L)'
;MLYRLRKTAVSFAYLALIWLTWQWFQGDTAWTFSIGCVTVSGLWLALTWFQLGHLFDTYFDGFSRLKMLLPITVGLALSGLALWTAGPVELKAAAGFELLVWLVIYIRYRINRKKYITQGHGPLPKNAWVNPPVEVLQDLDLVLTSGRMADRLHESVGHGEVAVRGPRGEMMLLSTYMEKGVVLHRADLVASKLLKRGHYIVLRLAEPVSDLKKELAPELGQIMLEQNIAYRDATNRRREKVISKLPLPGFIKRWLTAKLKATGYDWVGLVIGQRHEDRWTCIGICLELYHRLGIKTSQYGTGLLGLGTGILDPIKPARFLSDRAFRILTVEDRAAFEKARAEA
;
A
#
# COMPACT_ATOMS: atom_id res chain seq x y z
N MET A 1 -0.11 -11.45 19.59
CA MET A 1 -0.08 -12.93 19.46
C MET A 1 -0.79 -13.43 18.19
N LEU A 2 -2.06 -13.08 17.98
CA LEU A 2 -2.87 -13.50 16.81
C LEU A 2 -2.22 -13.27 15.44
N TYR A 3 -1.58 -12.12 15.22
CA TYR A 3 -0.86 -11.84 13.97
C TYR A 3 0.28 -12.84 13.68
N ARG A 4 1.04 -13.25 14.71
CA ARG A 4 2.13 -14.22 14.57
C ARG A 4 1.60 -15.63 14.28
N LEU A 5 0.49 -16.01 14.90
CA LEU A 5 -0.19 -17.29 14.64
C LEU A 5 -0.71 -17.36 13.20
N ARG A 6 -1.40 -16.30 12.74
CA ARG A 6 -1.87 -16.19 11.35
C ARG A 6 -0.72 -16.31 10.36
N LYS A 7 0.38 -15.59 10.59
CA LYS A 7 1.59 -15.63 9.76
C LYS A 7 2.16 -17.06 9.66
N THR A 8 2.24 -17.74 10.80
CA THR A 8 2.73 -19.12 10.89
C THR A 8 1.81 -20.06 10.12
N ALA A 9 0.49 -19.97 10.33
CA ALA A 9 -0.49 -20.79 9.63
C ALA A 9 -0.43 -20.62 8.11
N VAL A 10 -0.30 -19.39 7.60
CA VAL A 10 -0.22 -19.18 6.14
C VAL A 10 1.10 -19.74 5.60
N SER A 11 2.20 -19.60 6.33
CA SER A 11 3.50 -20.18 5.93
C SER A 11 3.44 -21.70 5.84
N PHE A 12 2.83 -22.36 6.83
CA PHE A 12 2.59 -23.80 6.79
C PHE A 12 1.72 -24.22 5.60
N ALA A 13 0.68 -23.46 5.29
CA ALA A 13 -0.18 -23.74 4.15
C ALA A 13 0.58 -23.70 2.81
N TYR A 14 1.52 -22.77 2.64
CA TYR A 14 2.38 -22.75 1.45
C TYR A 14 3.35 -23.93 1.38
N LEU A 15 3.99 -24.28 2.50
CA LEU A 15 4.88 -25.45 2.54
C LEU A 15 4.10 -26.75 2.24
N ALA A 16 2.89 -26.86 2.77
CA ALA A 16 2.00 -27.98 2.48
C ALA A 16 1.57 -28.02 1.01
N LEU A 17 1.30 -26.86 0.39
CA LEU A 17 1.03 -26.80 -1.05
C LEU A 17 2.23 -27.24 -1.90
N ILE A 18 3.45 -26.83 -1.53
CA ILE A 18 4.68 -27.28 -2.23
C ILE A 18 4.81 -28.80 -2.13
N TRP A 19 4.60 -29.34 -0.93
CA TRP A 19 4.62 -30.79 -0.71
C TRP A 19 3.55 -31.53 -1.52
N LEU A 20 2.30 -31.03 -1.55
CA LEU A 20 1.23 -31.62 -2.38
C LEU A 20 1.55 -31.54 -3.87
N THR A 21 2.11 -30.42 -4.32
CA THR A 21 2.54 -30.25 -5.72
C THR A 21 3.58 -31.30 -6.07
N TRP A 22 4.53 -31.57 -5.17
CA TRP A 22 5.52 -32.64 -5.35
C TRP A 22 4.89 -34.03 -5.42
N GLN A 23 3.96 -34.36 -4.52
CA GLN A 23 3.25 -35.65 -4.54
C GLN A 23 2.49 -35.88 -5.85
N TRP A 24 1.81 -34.84 -6.36
CA TRP A 24 1.13 -34.88 -7.65
C TRP A 24 2.07 -35.23 -8.80
N PHE A 25 3.24 -34.60 -8.87
CA PHE A 25 4.23 -34.89 -9.92
C PHE A 25 4.86 -36.28 -9.81
N GLN A 26 4.91 -36.85 -8.61
CA GLN A 26 5.33 -38.24 -8.40
C GLN A 26 4.23 -39.26 -8.77
N GLY A 27 3.02 -38.79 -9.09
CA GLY A 27 1.86 -39.65 -9.36
C GLY A 27 1.28 -40.31 -8.10
N ASP A 28 1.67 -39.86 -6.91
CA ASP A 28 1.10 -40.36 -5.65
C ASP A 28 -0.23 -39.65 -5.36
N THR A 29 -1.30 -40.20 -5.92
CA THR A 29 -2.68 -39.74 -5.71
C THR A 29 -3.44 -40.60 -4.71
N ALA A 30 -2.73 -41.24 -3.77
CA ALA A 30 -3.35 -42.09 -2.76
C ALA A 30 -4.32 -41.30 -1.85
N TRP A 31 -5.04 -41.99 -0.98
CA TRP A 31 -5.98 -41.39 -0.02
C TRP A 31 -5.36 -40.24 0.81
N THR A 32 -4.07 -40.34 1.13
CA THR A 32 -3.28 -39.30 1.81
C THR A 32 -3.18 -38.01 1.00
N PHE A 33 -3.11 -38.09 -0.32
CA PHE A 33 -3.15 -36.94 -1.22
C PHE A 33 -4.48 -36.20 -1.13
N SER A 34 -5.61 -36.92 -1.23
CA SER A 34 -6.94 -36.32 -1.13
C SER A 34 -7.18 -35.66 0.23
N ILE A 35 -6.73 -36.28 1.34
CA ILE A 35 -6.76 -35.65 2.67
C ILE A 35 -5.94 -34.37 2.69
N GLY A 36 -4.73 -34.42 2.13
CA GLY A 36 -3.85 -33.26 2.07
C GLY A 36 -4.48 -32.11 1.27
N CYS A 37 -5.11 -32.40 0.13
CA CYS A 37 -5.85 -31.42 -0.67
C CYS A 37 -6.96 -30.73 0.12
N VAL A 38 -7.84 -31.51 0.78
CA VAL A 38 -8.91 -30.96 1.64
C VAL A 38 -8.30 -30.15 2.79
N THR A 39 -7.31 -30.68 3.48
CA THR A 39 -6.69 -30.00 4.63
C THR A 39 -6.07 -28.66 4.25
N VAL A 40 -5.32 -28.60 3.15
CA VAL A 40 -4.69 -27.35 2.67
C VAL A 40 -5.75 -26.38 2.15
N SER A 41 -6.74 -26.86 1.40
CA SER A 41 -7.86 -26.04 0.93
C SER A 41 -8.64 -25.44 2.10
N GLY A 42 -9.07 -26.25 3.06
CA GLY A 42 -9.79 -25.83 4.27
C GLY A 42 -9.00 -24.83 5.12
N LEU A 43 -7.68 -25.02 5.27
CA LEU A 43 -6.82 -24.06 5.97
C LEU A 43 -6.79 -22.70 5.26
N TRP A 44 -6.61 -22.69 3.93
CA TRP A 44 -6.67 -21.46 3.13
C TRP A 44 -8.05 -20.83 3.10
N LEU A 45 -9.10 -21.64 3.12
CA LEU A 45 -10.48 -21.19 3.18
C LEU A 45 -10.72 -20.44 4.48
N ALA A 46 -10.36 -21.04 5.62
CA ALA A 46 -10.47 -20.41 6.93
C ALA A 46 -9.67 -19.11 6.97
N LEU A 47 -8.39 -19.14 6.57
CA LEU A 47 -7.53 -17.95 6.54
C LEU A 47 -8.09 -16.83 5.65
N THR A 48 -8.65 -17.16 4.49
CA THR A 48 -9.25 -16.20 3.57
C THR A 48 -10.54 -15.63 4.16
N TRP A 49 -11.38 -16.48 4.75
CA TRP A 49 -12.65 -16.08 5.37
C TRP A 49 -12.43 -15.10 6.51
N PHE A 50 -11.49 -15.38 7.42
CA PHE A 50 -11.14 -14.48 8.52
C PHE A 50 -10.57 -13.13 8.06
N GLN A 51 -10.07 -13.04 6.83
CA GLN A 51 -9.46 -11.83 6.27
C GLN A 51 -10.36 -11.12 5.26
N LEU A 52 -11.54 -11.65 4.99
CA LEU A 52 -12.34 -11.25 3.83
C LEU A 52 -12.68 -9.75 3.85
N GLY A 53 -13.03 -9.19 5.00
CA GLY A 53 -13.28 -7.76 5.16
C GLY A 53 -12.07 -6.92 4.74
N HIS A 54 -10.90 -7.20 5.32
CA HIS A 54 -9.66 -6.51 4.98
C HIS A 54 -9.23 -6.68 3.51
N LEU A 55 -9.41 -7.88 2.94
CA LEU A 55 -9.09 -8.15 1.54
C LEU A 55 -10.05 -7.42 0.58
N PHE A 56 -11.31 -7.23 0.98
CA PHE A 56 -12.28 -6.43 0.21
C PHE A 56 -11.99 -4.94 0.30
N ASP A 57 -11.61 -4.45 1.48
CA ASP A 57 -11.28 -3.05 1.68
C ASP A 57 -10.03 -2.67 0.87
N THR A 58 -9.09 -3.60 0.69
CA THR A 58 -7.80 -3.37 0.01
C THR A 58 -7.78 -3.67 -1.49
N TYR A 59 -8.96 -3.76 -2.14
CA TYR A 59 -9.10 -4.15 -3.55
C TYR A 59 -8.34 -3.24 -4.54
N PHE A 60 -8.00 -2.02 -4.14
CA PHE A 60 -7.20 -1.06 -4.93
C PHE A 60 -5.80 -1.59 -5.32
N ASP A 61 -5.17 -2.45 -4.51
CA ASP A 61 -3.82 -2.98 -4.75
C ASP A 61 -3.88 -4.29 -5.57
N GLY A 62 -3.07 -4.37 -6.62
CA GLY A 62 -2.91 -5.58 -7.43
C GLY A 62 -2.50 -6.79 -6.60
N PHE A 63 -1.62 -6.60 -5.61
CA PHE A 63 -1.19 -7.68 -4.73
C PHE A 63 -2.31 -8.13 -3.80
N SER A 64 -3.16 -7.23 -3.31
CA SER A 64 -4.34 -7.60 -2.51
C SER A 64 -5.35 -8.40 -3.32
N ARG A 65 -5.57 -8.03 -4.59
CA ARG A 65 -6.41 -8.84 -5.50
C ARG A 65 -5.83 -10.23 -5.70
N LEU A 66 -4.52 -10.33 -5.91
CA LEU A 66 -3.83 -11.62 -6.04
C LEU A 66 -3.89 -12.46 -4.77
N LYS A 67 -3.76 -11.84 -3.59
CA LYS A 67 -3.91 -12.51 -2.27
C LYS A 67 -5.29 -13.13 -2.07
N MET A 68 -6.28 -12.73 -2.85
CA MET A 68 -7.61 -13.31 -2.80
C MET A 68 -7.83 -14.31 -3.93
N LEU A 69 -7.45 -13.95 -5.16
CA LEU A 69 -7.63 -14.81 -6.33
C LEU A 69 -6.81 -16.09 -6.24
N LEU A 70 -5.57 -16.02 -5.76
CA LEU A 70 -4.70 -17.20 -5.68
C LEU A 70 -5.26 -18.27 -4.72
N PRO A 71 -5.63 -17.94 -3.45
CA PRO A 71 -6.29 -18.92 -2.59
C PRO A 71 -7.61 -19.45 -3.15
N ILE A 72 -8.44 -18.59 -3.78
CA ILE A 72 -9.70 -19.05 -4.40
C ILE A 72 -9.41 -20.07 -5.51
N THR A 73 -8.53 -19.74 -6.46
CA THR A 73 -8.24 -20.61 -7.60
C THR A 73 -7.62 -21.93 -7.16
N VAL A 74 -6.64 -21.88 -6.27
CA VAL A 74 -5.99 -23.11 -5.78
C VAL A 74 -6.91 -23.90 -4.86
N GLY A 75 -7.68 -23.26 -3.98
CA GLY A 75 -8.65 -23.93 -3.13
C GLY A 75 -9.72 -24.67 -3.94
N LEU A 76 -10.27 -24.01 -4.97
CA LEU A 76 -11.18 -24.67 -5.92
C LEU A 76 -10.52 -25.85 -6.62
N ALA A 77 -9.26 -25.71 -7.06
CA ALA A 77 -8.52 -26.79 -7.71
C ALA A 77 -8.28 -27.97 -6.75
N LEU A 78 -7.81 -27.71 -5.52
CA LEU A 78 -7.53 -28.74 -4.51
C LEU A 78 -8.80 -29.48 -4.09
N SER A 79 -9.89 -28.77 -3.79
CA SER A 79 -11.15 -29.42 -3.43
C SER A 79 -11.75 -30.18 -4.63
N GLY A 80 -11.58 -29.69 -5.86
CA GLY A 80 -11.96 -30.42 -7.09
C GLY A 80 -11.14 -31.70 -7.30
N LEU A 81 -9.82 -31.64 -7.10
CA LEU A 81 -8.93 -32.80 -7.16
C LEU A 81 -9.27 -33.82 -6.07
N ALA A 82 -9.57 -33.36 -4.84
CA ALA A 82 -10.00 -34.24 -3.75
C ALA A 82 -11.31 -34.95 -4.08
N LEU A 83 -12.31 -34.28 -4.67
CA LEU A 83 -13.55 -34.93 -5.12
C LEU A 83 -13.31 -36.02 -6.17
N TRP A 84 -12.37 -35.76 -7.10
CA TRP A 84 -12.07 -36.68 -8.18
C TRP A 84 -11.27 -37.91 -7.71
N THR A 85 -10.32 -37.71 -6.79
CA THR A 85 -9.37 -38.74 -6.34
C THR A 85 -9.83 -39.49 -5.08
N ALA A 86 -10.70 -38.91 -4.25
CA ALA A 86 -11.11 -39.54 -3.00
C ALA A 86 -11.98 -40.79 -3.25
N GLY A 87 -11.66 -41.88 -2.54
CA GLY A 87 -12.54 -43.05 -2.42
C GLY A 87 -13.68 -42.84 -1.39
N PRO A 88 -13.37 -42.47 -0.13
CA PRO A 88 -14.36 -42.35 0.95
C PRO A 88 -15.39 -41.24 0.73
N VAL A 89 -16.64 -41.50 1.14
CA VAL A 89 -17.78 -40.57 0.97
C VAL A 89 -17.61 -39.32 1.83
N GLU A 90 -17.03 -39.45 3.01
CA GLU A 90 -16.80 -38.36 3.96
C GLU A 90 -15.86 -37.31 3.38
N LEU A 91 -14.79 -37.75 2.71
CA LEU A 91 -13.85 -36.85 2.04
C LEU A 91 -14.48 -36.15 0.84
N LYS A 92 -15.33 -36.86 0.08
CA LYS A 92 -16.10 -36.24 -1.01
C LYS A 92 -17.06 -35.18 -0.47
N ALA A 93 -17.76 -35.48 0.62
CA ALA A 93 -18.66 -34.52 1.25
C ALA A 93 -17.91 -33.28 1.76
N ALA A 94 -16.76 -33.45 2.42
CA ALA A 94 -15.92 -32.35 2.88
C ALA A 94 -15.42 -31.49 1.72
N ALA A 95 -14.88 -32.10 0.66
CA ALA A 95 -14.41 -31.39 -0.53
C ALA A 95 -15.54 -30.67 -1.27
N GLY A 96 -16.73 -31.29 -1.36
CA GLY A 96 -17.92 -30.67 -1.92
C GLY A 96 -18.38 -29.45 -1.12
N PHE A 97 -18.35 -29.54 0.21
CA PHE A 97 -18.63 -28.41 1.09
C PHE A 97 -17.62 -27.27 0.88
N GLU A 98 -16.31 -27.55 0.84
CA GLU A 98 -15.29 -26.55 0.58
C GLU A 98 -15.49 -25.83 -0.75
N LEU A 99 -15.83 -26.56 -1.83
CA LEU A 99 -16.14 -25.95 -3.12
C LEU A 99 -17.30 -24.96 -3.03
N LEU A 100 -18.36 -25.30 -2.30
CA LEU A 100 -19.49 -24.39 -2.10
C LEU A 100 -19.05 -23.12 -1.36
N VAL A 101 -18.24 -23.24 -0.32
CA VAL A 101 -17.76 -22.06 0.42
C VAL A 101 -16.81 -21.22 -0.44
N TRP A 102 -15.90 -21.83 -1.21
CA TRP A 102 -15.05 -21.12 -2.16
C TRP A 102 -15.85 -20.39 -3.23
N LEU A 103 -16.91 -21.01 -3.75
CA LEU A 103 -17.84 -20.37 -4.68
C LEU A 103 -18.53 -19.16 -4.05
N VAL A 104 -18.98 -19.27 -2.79
CA VAL A 104 -19.53 -18.13 -2.04
C VAL A 104 -18.49 -17.01 -1.92
N ILE A 105 -17.24 -17.32 -1.56
CA ILE A 105 -16.15 -16.31 -1.49
C ILE A 105 -15.94 -15.65 -2.85
N TYR A 106 -15.90 -16.43 -3.94
CA TYR A 106 -15.75 -15.90 -5.30
C TYR A 106 -16.90 -14.99 -5.70
N ILE A 107 -18.16 -15.38 -5.42
CA ILE A 107 -19.33 -14.53 -5.68
C ILE A 107 -19.22 -13.22 -4.89
N ARG A 108 -18.87 -13.27 -3.60
CA ARG A 108 -18.66 -12.08 -2.78
C ARG A 108 -17.54 -11.19 -3.32
N TYR A 109 -16.45 -11.77 -3.81
CA TYR A 109 -15.39 -11.04 -4.50
C TYR A 109 -15.92 -10.32 -5.76
N ARG A 110 -16.70 -11.01 -6.59
CA ARG A 110 -17.30 -10.43 -7.80
C ARG A 110 -18.27 -9.29 -7.47
N ILE A 111 -19.05 -9.42 -6.41
CA ILE A 111 -19.93 -8.36 -5.91
C ILE A 111 -19.09 -7.16 -5.42
N ASN A 112 -18.07 -7.40 -4.61
CA ASN A 112 -17.22 -6.33 -4.09
C ASN A 112 -16.51 -5.57 -5.22
N ARG A 113 -16.00 -6.29 -6.23
CA ARG A 113 -15.38 -5.70 -7.43
C ARG A 113 -16.30 -4.69 -8.12
N LYS A 114 -17.63 -4.90 -8.12
CA LYS A 114 -18.59 -3.97 -8.74
C LYS A 114 -18.67 -2.61 -8.04
N LYS A 115 -18.13 -2.45 -6.82
CA LYS A 115 -18.06 -1.16 -6.11
C LYS A 115 -16.94 -0.25 -6.64
N TYR A 116 -16.02 -0.80 -7.43
CA TYR A 116 -14.86 -0.09 -7.95
C TYR A 116 -15.01 0.13 -9.45
N ILE A 117 -14.38 1.20 -9.93
CA ILE A 117 -14.22 1.53 -11.35
C ILE A 117 -12.74 1.80 -11.59
N THR A 118 -12.25 1.45 -12.79
CA THR A 118 -10.88 1.80 -13.17
C THR A 118 -10.84 3.29 -13.46
N GLN A 119 -10.03 4.03 -12.71
CA GLN A 119 -9.79 5.45 -12.90
C GLN A 119 -8.28 5.69 -12.91
N GLY A 120 -7.79 6.30 -14.00
CA GLY A 120 -6.36 6.30 -14.31
C GLY A 120 -5.81 4.88 -14.49
N HIS A 121 -4.82 4.51 -13.68
CA HIS A 121 -4.05 3.27 -13.87
C HIS A 121 -4.52 2.08 -13.01
N GLY A 122 -5.54 2.25 -12.16
CA GLY A 122 -6.04 1.17 -11.29
C GLY A 122 -7.45 1.39 -10.76
N PRO A 123 -7.97 0.49 -9.90
CA PRO A 123 -9.33 0.60 -9.39
C PRO A 123 -9.45 1.59 -8.23
N LEU A 124 -10.49 2.43 -8.30
CA LEU A 124 -10.94 3.34 -7.25
C LEU A 124 -12.42 3.12 -6.93
N PRO A 125 -12.88 3.48 -5.71
CA PRO A 125 -14.30 3.47 -5.40
C PRO A 125 -15.09 4.33 -6.38
N LYS A 126 -16.25 3.84 -6.84
CA LYS A 126 -17.09 4.54 -7.84
C LYS A 126 -17.51 5.96 -7.44
N ASN A 127 -17.62 6.23 -6.15
CA ASN A 127 -18.03 7.51 -5.60
C ASN A 127 -16.85 8.42 -5.24
N ALA A 128 -15.60 8.04 -5.51
CA ALA A 128 -14.45 8.88 -5.23
C ALA A 128 -14.46 10.15 -6.10
N TRP A 129 -14.19 11.30 -5.48
CA TRP A 129 -13.98 12.54 -6.21
C TRP A 129 -12.54 12.60 -6.72
N VAL A 130 -12.40 12.41 -8.03
CA VAL A 130 -11.11 12.49 -8.71
C VAL A 130 -10.81 13.95 -9.09
N ASN A 131 -9.58 14.37 -8.83
CA ASN A 131 -9.06 15.72 -9.10
C ASN A 131 -9.91 16.83 -8.47
N PRO A 132 -10.19 16.80 -7.16
CA PRO A 132 -10.89 17.91 -6.50
C PRO A 132 -10.06 19.19 -6.61
N PRO A 133 -10.68 20.36 -6.86
CA PRO A 133 -9.98 21.63 -6.97
C PRO A 133 -9.22 21.94 -5.66
N VAL A 134 -8.10 22.66 -5.76
CA VAL A 134 -7.16 22.87 -4.63
C VAL A 134 -7.82 23.59 -3.46
N GLU A 135 -8.82 24.41 -3.75
CA GLU A 135 -9.66 25.16 -2.82
C GLU A 135 -10.43 24.25 -1.84
N VAL A 136 -10.63 22.99 -2.18
CA VAL A 136 -11.29 21.98 -1.32
C VAL A 136 -10.33 21.42 -0.27
N LEU A 137 -9.02 21.49 -0.53
CA LEU A 137 -8.01 20.92 0.36
C LEU A 137 -8.03 21.65 1.71
N GLN A 138 -7.99 20.86 2.77
CA GLN A 138 -7.84 21.31 4.14
C GLN A 138 -6.46 20.93 4.67
N ASP A 139 -6.04 21.62 5.73
CA ASP A 139 -4.81 21.27 6.42
C ASP A 139 -4.88 19.81 6.90
N LEU A 140 -3.80 19.07 6.64
CA LEU A 140 -3.59 17.66 6.95
C LEU A 140 -4.37 16.65 6.10
N ASP A 141 -5.08 17.11 5.05
CA ASP A 141 -5.59 16.22 4.02
C ASP A 141 -4.43 15.45 3.35
N LEU A 142 -4.62 14.15 3.16
CA LEU A 142 -3.68 13.29 2.44
C LEU A 142 -4.03 13.28 0.95
N VAL A 143 -3.13 13.77 0.12
CA VAL A 143 -3.26 13.78 -1.34
C VAL A 143 -2.54 12.57 -1.90
N LEU A 144 -3.27 11.68 -2.58
CA LEU A 144 -2.69 10.52 -3.26
C LEU A 144 -2.71 10.71 -4.76
N THR A 145 -1.56 10.57 -5.40
CA THR A 145 -1.38 10.89 -6.82
C THR A 145 -0.96 9.66 -7.63
N SER A 146 -1.41 9.60 -8.88
CA SER A 146 -1.25 8.44 -9.78
C SER A 146 -0.09 8.58 -10.77
N GLY A 147 0.97 9.32 -10.43
CA GLY A 147 2.09 9.59 -11.34
C GLY A 147 2.77 8.32 -11.92
N ARG A 148 3.86 8.48 -12.68
CA ARG A 148 4.53 7.40 -13.46
C ARG A 148 4.71 6.04 -12.76
N MET A 149 4.84 6.00 -11.43
CA MET A 149 4.92 4.75 -10.67
C MET A 149 3.59 3.98 -10.64
N ALA A 150 2.46 4.68 -10.51
CA ALA A 150 1.14 4.05 -10.54
C ALA A 150 0.86 3.42 -11.91
N ASP A 151 1.28 4.09 -12.99
CA ASP A 151 1.21 3.57 -14.37
C ASP A 151 2.00 2.26 -14.53
N ARG A 152 3.27 2.25 -14.11
CA ARG A 152 4.12 1.04 -14.19
C ARG A 152 3.63 -0.13 -13.34
N LEU A 153 2.96 0.14 -12.24
CA LEU A 153 2.48 -0.88 -11.31
C LEU A 153 1.00 -1.25 -11.52
N HIS A 154 0.31 -0.58 -12.46
CA HIS A 154 -1.14 -0.68 -12.65
C HIS A 154 -1.92 -0.51 -11.33
N GLU A 155 -1.48 0.47 -10.53
CA GLU A 155 -2.09 0.88 -9.27
C GLU A 155 -2.87 2.17 -9.47
N SER A 156 -3.91 2.41 -8.66
CA SER A 156 -4.70 3.64 -8.76
C SER A 156 -3.90 4.86 -8.32
N VAL A 157 -3.05 4.71 -7.30
CA VAL A 157 -2.23 5.78 -6.72
C VAL A 157 -0.83 5.24 -6.42
N GLY A 158 0.19 6.05 -6.68
CA GLY A 158 1.60 5.66 -6.57
C GLY A 158 2.45 6.59 -5.72
N HIS A 159 1.88 7.66 -5.19
CA HIS A 159 2.57 8.64 -4.35
C HIS A 159 1.62 9.32 -3.37
N GLY A 160 2.13 9.74 -2.21
CA GLY A 160 1.35 10.41 -1.17
C GLY A 160 2.02 11.68 -0.71
N GLU A 161 1.21 12.68 -0.36
CA GLU A 161 1.62 14.02 0.06
C GLU A 161 0.63 14.56 1.09
N VAL A 162 1.07 15.35 2.07
CA VAL A 162 0.17 15.94 3.07
C VAL A 162 -0.02 17.43 2.79
N ALA A 163 -1.27 17.87 2.74
CA ALA A 163 -1.63 19.27 2.63
C ALA A 163 -1.27 20.03 3.90
N VAL A 164 -0.54 21.14 3.77
CA VAL A 164 -0.15 22.02 4.87
C VAL A 164 -0.23 23.47 4.43
N ARG A 165 -0.62 24.37 5.32
CA ARG A 165 -0.62 25.81 5.05
C ARG A 165 0.80 26.34 4.90
N GLY A 166 1.04 27.07 3.81
CA GLY A 166 2.26 27.84 3.62
C GLY A 166 2.28 29.14 4.43
N PRO A 167 3.44 29.80 4.54
CA PRO A 167 3.59 31.04 5.30
C PRO A 167 2.79 32.23 4.73
N ARG A 168 2.35 32.19 3.46
CA ARG A 168 1.50 33.21 2.85
C ARG A 168 0.04 32.78 2.77
N GLY A 169 -0.34 31.73 3.51
CA GLY A 169 -1.69 31.16 3.49
C GLY A 169 -1.98 30.26 2.28
N GLU A 170 -1.03 30.06 1.38
CA GLU A 170 -1.21 29.17 0.22
C GLU A 170 -1.24 27.70 0.65
N MET A 171 -1.93 26.85 -0.11
CA MET A 171 -1.88 25.40 0.14
C MET A 171 -0.59 24.80 -0.42
N MET A 172 0.21 24.20 0.46
CA MET A 172 1.44 23.50 0.15
C MET A 172 1.25 21.99 0.36
N LEU A 173 2.08 21.18 -0.29
CA LEU A 173 2.12 19.74 -0.12
C LEU A 173 3.49 19.34 0.41
N LEU A 174 3.52 18.74 1.61
CA LEU A 174 4.69 18.08 2.16
C LEU A 174 4.83 16.71 1.52
N SER A 175 5.97 16.49 0.88
CA SER A 175 6.21 15.27 0.11
C SER A 175 7.65 14.81 0.19
N THR A 176 7.92 13.60 -0.30
CA THR A 176 9.28 13.13 -0.54
C THR A 176 9.38 12.41 -1.87
N TYR A 177 10.28 12.88 -2.74
CA TYR A 177 10.56 12.27 -4.05
C TYR A 177 11.89 11.53 -4.06
N MET A 178 11.97 10.44 -4.81
CA MET A 178 13.19 9.62 -4.99
C MET A 178 14.42 10.45 -5.37
N GLU A 179 14.25 11.44 -6.25
CA GLU A 179 15.33 12.27 -6.80
C GLU A 179 15.69 13.46 -5.92
N LYS A 180 14.77 13.94 -5.06
CA LYS A 180 14.90 15.23 -4.36
C LYS A 180 14.97 15.12 -2.83
N GLY A 181 14.49 14.01 -2.26
CA GLY A 181 14.21 13.93 -0.83
C GLY A 181 12.94 14.68 -0.49
N VAL A 182 12.88 15.21 0.73
CA VAL A 182 11.74 15.98 1.24
C VAL A 182 11.62 17.30 0.50
N VAL A 183 10.39 17.68 0.16
CA VAL A 183 10.07 18.96 -0.45
C VAL A 183 8.75 19.50 0.09
N LEU A 184 8.64 20.82 0.09
CA LEU A 184 7.39 21.56 0.20
C LEU A 184 7.16 22.29 -1.13
N HIS A 185 6.04 22.03 -1.79
CA HIS A 185 5.70 22.73 -3.03
C HIS A 185 4.22 23.11 -3.05
N ARG A 186 3.85 24.06 -3.90
CA ARG A 186 2.47 24.53 -3.99
C ARG A 186 1.55 23.46 -4.59
N ALA A 187 0.37 23.29 -3.99
CA ALA A 187 -0.60 22.27 -4.39
C ALA A 187 -1.16 22.51 -5.81
N ASP A 188 -1.37 23.76 -6.21
CA ASP A 188 -1.85 24.14 -7.55
C ASP A 188 -0.87 23.74 -8.67
N LEU A 189 0.42 23.84 -8.42
CA LEU A 189 1.46 23.40 -9.36
C LEU A 189 1.49 21.88 -9.52
N VAL A 190 1.11 21.11 -8.49
CA VAL A 190 0.99 19.65 -8.59
C VAL A 190 -0.30 19.25 -9.28
N ALA A 191 -1.43 19.82 -8.85
CA ALA A 191 -2.74 19.56 -9.42
C ALA A 191 -2.73 19.84 -10.94
N SER A 192 -2.23 20.99 -11.37
CA SER A 192 -2.12 21.36 -12.79
C SER A 192 -1.25 20.41 -13.62
N LYS A 193 -0.19 19.82 -13.02
CA LYS A 193 0.63 18.80 -13.68
C LYS A 193 -0.11 17.47 -13.80
N LEU A 194 -0.82 17.06 -12.74
CA LEU A 194 -1.56 15.81 -12.71
C LEU A 194 -2.74 15.82 -13.68
N LEU A 195 -3.47 16.95 -13.79
CA LEU A 195 -4.55 17.12 -14.75
C LEU A 195 -4.12 16.83 -16.21
N LYS A 196 -2.82 16.96 -16.54
CA LYS A 196 -2.31 16.68 -17.89
C LYS A 196 -1.99 15.20 -18.14
N ARG A 197 -1.55 14.45 -17.11
CA ARG A 197 -0.96 13.10 -17.28
C ARG A 197 -1.23 12.16 -16.09
N GLY A 198 -2.37 12.31 -15.44
CA GLY A 198 -2.75 11.46 -14.32
C GLY A 198 -3.98 11.99 -13.60
N HIS A 199 -4.06 11.61 -12.33
CA HIS A 199 -5.10 12.04 -11.42
C HIS A 199 -4.61 12.01 -9.97
N TYR A 200 -5.37 12.63 -9.08
CA TYR A 200 -5.24 12.48 -7.65
C TYR A 200 -6.61 12.34 -7.00
N ILE A 201 -6.58 11.80 -5.81
CA ILE A 201 -7.70 11.77 -4.87
C ILE A 201 -7.22 12.34 -3.56
N VAL A 202 -8.17 12.75 -2.74
CA VAL A 202 -7.90 13.33 -1.43
C VAL A 202 -8.55 12.46 -0.39
N LEU A 203 -7.80 12.17 0.67
CA LEU A 203 -8.33 11.58 1.88
C LEU A 203 -8.26 12.59 3.00
N ARG A 204 -9.39 12.79 3.65
CA ARG A 204 -9.54 13.64 4.82
C ARG A 204 -9.48 12.79 6.08
N LEU A 205 -8.91 13.33 7.15
CA LEU A 205 -8.99 12.67 8.45
C LEU A 205 -10.46 12.53 8.87
N ALA A 206 -10.83 11.33 9.31
CA ALA A 206 -12.20 11.03 9.72
C ALA A 206 -12.58 11.79 10.99
N GLU A 207 -11.62 11.95 11.90
CA GLU A 207 -11.76 12.78 13.09
C GLU A 207 -11.32 14.23 12.77
N PRO A 208 -12.10 15.24 13.21
CA PRO A 208 -11.71 16.63 13.08
C PRO A 208 -10.37 16.91 13.77
N VAL A 209 -9.51 17.68 13.10
CA VAL A 209 -8.22 18.07 13.66
C VAL A 209 -8.35 19.36 14.44
N SER A 210 -7.75 19.43 15.63
CA SER A 210 -7.68 20.66 16.43
C SER A 210 -6.88 21.75 15.73
N ASP A 211 -7.22 23.01 16.00
CA ASP A 211 -6.54 24.15 15.37
C ASP A 211 -5.06 24.20 15.74
N LEU A 212 -4.69 23.87 16.99
CA LEU A 212 -3.31 23.71 17.41
C LEU A 212 -2.52 22.74 16.50
N LYS A 213 -3.10 21.60 16.12
CA LYS A 213 -2.42 20.63 15.23
C LYS A 213 -2.27 21.19 13.81
N LYS A 214 -3.25 21.97 13.32
CA LYS A 214 -3.16 22.63 12.01
C LYS A 214 -2.09 23.71 12.01
N GLU A 215 -1.98 24.48 13.10
CA GLU A 215 -0.97 25.52 13.28
C GLU A 215 0.46 24.95 13.39
N LEU A 216 0.62 23.80 14.05
CA LEU A 216 1.92 23.13 14.19
C LEU A 216 2.39 22.41 12.91
N ALA A 217 1.46 22.01 12.04
CA ALA A 217 1.80 21.19 10.88
C ALA A 217 2.78 21.84 9.89
N PRO A 218 2.66 23.15 9.53
CA PRO A 218 3.64 23.84 8.71
C PRO A 218 5.04 23.88 9.32
N GLU A 219 5.13 24.17 10.62
CA GLU A 219 6.40 24.24 11.35
C GLU A 219 7.09 22.86 11.39
N LEU A 220 6.33 21.82 11.72
CA LEU A 220 6.84 20.45 11.69
C LEU A 220 7.26 20.02 10.28
N GLY A 221 6.51 20.41 9.24
CA GLY A 221 6.88 20.16 7.85
C GLY A 221 8.21 20.81 7.48
N GLN A 222 8.47 22.03 7.95
CA GLN A 222 9.73 22.74 7.76
C GLN A 222 10.88 22.07 8.53
N ILE A 223 10.66 21.70 9.79
CA ILE A 223 11.64 20.95 10.60
C ILE A 223 12.02 19.63 9.90
N MET A 224 11.04 18.90 9.38
CA MET A 224 11.27 17.63 8.66
C MET A 224 12.05 17.86 7.36
N LEU A 225 11.79 18.94 6.64
CA LEU A 225 12.57 19.33 5.47
C LEU A 225 14.04 19.59 5.83
N GLU A 226 14.29 20.35 6.89
CA GLU A 226 15.64 20.68 7.36
C GLU A 226 16.40 19.46 7.87
N GLN A 227 15.73 18.58 8.63
CA GLN A 227 16.26 17.28 9.04
C GLN A 227 16.69 16.45 7.83
N ASN A 228 15.88 16.40 6.78
CA ASN A 228 16.22 15.65 5.57
C ASN A 228 17.44 16.22 4.86
N ILE A 229 17.54 17.55 4.77
CA ILE A 229 18.69 18.25 4.19
C ILE A 229 19.95 17.95 4.99
N ALA A 230 19.89 18.06 6.32
CA ALA A 230 21.02 17.76 7.20
C ALA A 230 21.48 16.30 7.06
N TYR A 231 20.55 15.34 7.05
CA TYR A 231 20.85 13.93 6.80
C TYR A 231 21.51 13.71 5.45
N ARG A 232 20.94 14.31 4.39
CA ARG A 232 21.43 14.20 3.01
C ARG A 232 22.87 14.69 2.91
N ASP A 233 23.15 15.85 3.47
CA ASP A 233 24.45 16.50 3.38
C ASP A 233 25.50 15.74 4.21
N ALA A 234 25.14 15.31 5.42
CA ALA A 234 26.01 14.47 6.25
C ALA A 234 26.33 13.12 5.60
N THR A 235 25.34 12.49 4.95
CA THR A 235 25.50 11.20 4.26
C THR A 235 26.38 11.35 3.01
N ASN A 236 26.16 12.41 2.22
CA ASN A 236 26.96 12.67 1.03
C ASN A 236 28.42 12.97 1.38
N ARG A 237 28.68 13.78 2.43
CA ARG A 237 30.05 14.01 2.94
C ARG A 237 30.73 12.71 3.39
N ARG A 238 30.00 11.83 4.08
CA ARG A 238 30.52 10.51 4.49
C ARG A 238 30.87 9.65 3.28
N ARG A 239 29.97 9.55 2.29
CA ARG A 239 30.20 8.79 1.05
C ARG A 239 31.38 9.33 0.26
N GLU A 240 31.50 10.65 0.12
CA GLU A 240 32.62 11.30 -0.55
C GLU A 240 33.96 10.97 0.13
N LYS A 241 34.02 11.01 1.46
CA LYS A 241 35.21 10.59 2.23
C LYS A 241 35.58 9.12 2.02
N VAL A 242 34.60 8.23 1.83
CA VAL A 242 34.86 6.81 1.54
C VAL A 242 35.36 6.65 0.11
N ILE A 243 34.66 7.25 -0.87
CA ILE A 243 35.01 7.17 -2.29
C ILE A 243 36.40 7.78 -2.56
N SER A 244 36.75 8.88 -1.88
CA SER A 244 38.05 9.53 -2.06
C SER A 244 39.23 8.65 -1.63
N LYS A 245 39.02 7.76 -0.64
CA LYS A 245 40.01 6.79 -0.14
C LYS A 245 40.18 5.55 -1.03
N LEU A 246 39.25 5.28 -1.96
CA LEU A 246 39.37 4.13 -2.85
C LEU A 246 40.54 4.33 -3.83
N PRO A 247 41.34 3.29 -4.14
CA PRO A 247 42.43 3.37 -5.13
C PRO A 247 41.89 3.31 -6.57
N LEU A 248 40.95 4.20 -6.91
CA LEU A 248 40.29 4.28 -8.21
C LEU A 248 40.71 5.55 -8.97
N PRO A 249 40.77 5.51 -10.33
CA PRO A 249 40.94 6.69 -11.15
C PRO A 249 39.91 7.80 -10.85
N GLY A 250 40.32 9.06 -10.99
CA GLY A 250 39.49 10.22 -10.63
C GLY A 250 38.15 10.30 -11.37
N PHE A 251 38.08 9.82 -12.62
CA PHE A 251 36.82 9.78 -13.37
C PHE A 251 35.82 8.77 -12.78
N ILE A 252 36.30 7.61 -12.29
CA ILE A 252 35.46 6.60 -11.63
C ILE A 252 34.97 7.15 -10.29
N LYS A 253 35.83 7.83 -9.51
CA LYS A 253 35.42 8.48 -8.26
C LYS A 253 34.30 9.50 -8.49
N ARG A 254 34.45 10.39 -9.48
CA ARG A 254 33.41 11.38 -9.83
C ARG A 254 32.11 10.70 -10.26
N TRP A 255 32.21 9.65 -11.08
CA TRP A 255 31.05 8.87 -11.50
C TRP A 255 30.34 8.21 -10.31
N LEU A 256 31.08 7.58 -9.39
CA LEU A 256 30.53 6.97 -8.17
C LEU A 256 29.85 8.01 -7.27
N THR A 257 30.48 9.16 -7.05
CA THR A 257 29.89 10.26 -6.25
C THR A 257 28.59 10.75 -6.86
N ALA A 258 28.53 10.89 -8.19
CA ALA A 258 27.32 11.31 -8.89
C ALA A 258 26.20 10.25 -8.81
N LYS A 259 26.54 8.96 -8.97
CA LYS A 259 25.57 7.85 -8.97
C LYS A 259 25.08 7.45 -7.58
N LEU A 260 25.94 7.53 -6.58
CA LEU A 260 25.63 7.15 -5.19
C LEU A 260 25.26 8.36 -4.34
N LYS A 261 24.77 9.45 -4.95
CA LYS A 261 24.30 10.62 -4.20
C LYS A 261 23.07 10.25 -3.38
N ALA A 262 23.13 10.48 -2.08
CA ALA A 262 21.96 10.42 -1.21
C ALA A 262 21.06 11.61 -1.55
N THR A 263 19.77 11.33 -1.76
CA THR A 263 18.74 12.35 -2.03
C THR A 263 17.96 12.73 -0.79
N GLY A 264 17.99 11.89 0.26
CA GLY A 264 17.12 12.00 1.43
C GLY A 264 15.90 11.08 1.36
N TYR A 265 15.69 10.39 0.23
CA TYR A 265 14.67 9.35 0.10
C TYR A 265 15.13 8.03 0.74
N ASP A 266 14.24 7.38 1.49
CA ASP A 266 14.51 6.13 2.18
C ASP A 266 14.30 4.89 1.30
N TRP A 267 15.27 4.61 0.43
CA TRP A 267 15.23 3.43 -0.45
C TRP A 267 15.16 2.10 0.30
N VAL A 268 15.81 2.01 1.47
CA VAL A 268 15.79 0.80 2.28
C VAL A 268 14.43 0.64 2.92
N GLY A 269 13.91 1.70 3.56
CA GLY A 269 12.57 1.70 4.15
C GLY A 269 11.45 1.45 3.15
N LEU A 270 11.59 1.92 1.90
CA LEU A 270 10.69 1.56 0.81
C LEU A 270 10.60 0.05 0.63
N VAL A 271 11.74 -0.63 0.70
CA VAL A 271 11.83 -2.06 0.44
C VAL A 271 11.40 -2.87 1.67
N ILE A 272 11.92 -2.57 2.86
CA ILE A 272 11.66 -3.35 4.08
C ILE A 272 10.37 -2.96 4.81
N GLY A 273 9.76 -1.84 4.43
CA GLY A 273 8.57 -1.29 5.07
C GLY A 273 8.83 -0.69 6.46
N GLN A 274 10.03 -0.15 6.70
CA GLN A 274 10.34 0.51 7.96
C GLN A 274 10.46 2.02 7.75
N ARG A 275 10.09 2.78 8.77
CA ARG A 275 10.34 4.22 8.84
C ARG A 275 11.70 4.43 9.50
N HIS A 276 12.55 5.23 8.88
CA HIS A 276 13.79 5.68 9.48
C HIS A 276 13.66 7.15 9.90
N GLU A 277 14.52 7.56 10.83
CA GLU A 277 14.68 8.95 11.20
C GLU A 277 15.39 9.73 10.10
N ASP A 278 14.97 10.98 9.90
CA ASP A 278 15.54 11.99 8.99
C ASP A 278 15.59 11.65 7.49
N ARG A 279 15.14 10.47 7.10
CA ARG A 279 14.93 10.06 5.72
C ARG A 279 13.61 9.33 5.60
N TRP A 280 12.86 9.65 4.55
CA TRP A 280 11.51 9.13 4.42
C TRP A 280 11.22 8.64 3.01
N THR A 281 10.25 7.75 2.90
CA THR A 281 9.58 7.50 1.62
C THR A 281 8.47 8.51 1.44
N CYS A 282 7.84 8.55 0.27
CA CYS A 282 6.66 9.39 0.03
C CYS A 282 5.53 9.12 1.01
N ILE A 283 5.40 7.88 1.53
CA ILE A 283 4.44 7.57 2.58
C ILE A 283 5.03 7.75 3.97
N GLY A 284 6.31 7.41 4.15
CA GLY A 284 7.01 7.57 5.42
C GLY A 284 6.91 8.99 5.95
N ILE A 285 6.99 10.00 5.07
CA ILE A 285 6.89 11.41 5.45
C ILE A 285 5.48 11.78 5.92
N CYS A 286 4.43 11.28 5.25
CA CYS A 286 3.05 11.51 5.67
C CYS A 286 2.81 10.91 7.06
N LEU A 287 3.20 9.65 7.25
CA LEU A 287 3.07 8.95 8.52
C LEU A 287 3.87 9.60 9.64
N GLU A 288 5.06 10.12 9.32
CA GLU A 288 5.89 10.82 10.29
C GLU A 288 5.25 12.13 10.75
N LEU A 289 4.69 12.92 9.84
CA LEU A 289 3.99 14.16 10.21
C LEU A 289 2.78 13.84 11.11
N TYR A 290 1.96 12.85 10.72
CA TYR A 290 0.82 12.43 11.54
C TYR A 290 1.27 11.90 12.91
N HIS A 291 2.36 11.14 12.97
CA HIS A 291 2.91 10.64 14.22
C HIS A 291 3.34 11.77 15.16
N ARG A 292 4.09 12.77 14.65
CA ARG A 292 4.53 13.93 15.43
C ARG A 292 3.38 14.81 15.92
N LEU A 293 2.28 14.85 15.16
CA LEU A 293 1.04 15.52 15.54
C LEU A 293 0.13 14.69 16.46
N GLY A 294 0.55 13.48 16.85
CA GLY A 294 -0.25 12.57 17.67
C GLY A 294 -1.55 12.10 16.99
N ILE A 295 -1.59 12.07 15.66
CA ILE A 295 -2.69 11.54 14.86
C ILE A 295 -2.47 10.02 14.72
N LYS A 296 -3.44 9.24 15.19
CA LYS A 296 -3.36 7.78 15.16
C LYS A 296 -3.75 7.28 13.76
N THR A 297 -2.79 6.74 13.05
CA THR A 297 -3.00 6.00 11.80
C THR A 297 -2.89 4.50 12.04
N SER A 298 -3.29 3.69 11.07
CA SER A 298 -3.01 2.26 11.06
C SER A 298 -1.50 1.97 11.09
N GLN A 299 -1.11 0.73 11.41
CA GLN A 299 0.28 0.30 11.31
C GLN A 299 0.64 -0.01 9.85
N TYR A 300 1.74 0.55 9.37
CA TYR A 300 2.22 0.40 8.00
C TYR A 300 3.61 -0.25 7.96
N GLY A 301 3.77 -1.22 7.05
CA GLY A 301 5.02 -1.91 6.77
C GLY A 301 5.37 -2.99 7.79
N THR A 302 5.57 -4.24 7.32
CA THR A 302 5.69 -5.42 8.21
C THR A 302 6.70 -6.49 7.77
N GLY A 303 7.68 -6.20 6.91
CA GLY A 303 8.69 -7.20 6.45
C GLY A 303 9.36 -7.93 7.63
N LEU A 304 9.57 -9.26 7.65
CA LEU A 304 10.32 -10.09 6.69
C LEU A 304 9.67 -11.46 6.36
N LEU A 305 8.48 -11.81 6.88
CA LEU A 305 7.83 -13.12 6.60
C LEU A 305 6.28 -13.07 6.67
N GLY A 306 5.64 -11.90 6.58
CA GLY A 306 4.27 -11.67 7.07
C GLY A 306 3.22 -11.39 6.00
N LEU A 307 3.01 -12.30 5.04
CA LEU A 307 2.07 -12.25 3.89
C LEU A 307 1.26 -10.95 3.69
N GLY A 308 1.80 -9.72 3.52
CA GLY A 308 3.16 -9.11 3.56
C GLY A 308 4.43 -9.95 3.45
N THR A 309 4.48 -10.89 2.53
CA THR A 309 5.57 -11.88 2.40
C THR A 309 6.53 -11.48 1.32
N GLY A 310 7.50 -10.73 1.75
CA GLY A 310 8.84 -11.25 1.65
C GLY A 310 9.65 -10.62 2.76
N ILE A 311 10.97 -10.65 2.55
CA ILE A 311 11.88 -9.65 3.08
C ILE A 311 11.38 -8.22 2.79
N LEU A 312 10.51 -8.07 1.78
CA LEU A 312 10.02 -6.81 1.24
C LEU A 312 8.48 -6.68 1.43
N ASP A 313 8.05 -5.79 2.32
CA ASP A 313 6.63 -5.37 2.44
C ASP A 313 6.57 -3.83 2.30
N PRO A 314 6.68 -3.32 1.06
CA PRO A 314 6.77 -1.88 0.84
C PRO A 314 5.53 -1.17 1.37
N ILE A 315 5.74 -0.01 1.99
CA ILE A 315 4.64 0.85 2.40
C ILE A 315 4.05 1.48 1.14
N LYS A 316 2.91 0.96 0.67
CA LYS A 316 2.23 1.44 -0.52
C LYS A 316 1.22 2.55 -0.22
N PRO A 317 1.17 3.62 -1.03
CA PRO A 317 0.17 4.68 -0.93
C PRO A 317 -1.26 4.18 -0.91
N ALA A 318 -1.57 3.19 -1.73
CA ALA A 318 -2.93 2.68 -1.83
C ALA A 318 -3.48 2.17 -0.48
N ARG A 319 -2.63 1.71 0.45
CA ARG A 319 -3.06 1.21 1.79
C ARG A 319 -3.80 2.26 2.63
N PHE A 320 -3.60 3.55 2.39
CA PHE A 320 -4.37 4.60 3.07
C PHE A 320 -5.86 4.55 2.74
N LEU A 321 -6.23 4.03 1.57
CA LEU A 321 -7.63 3.91 1.17
C LEU A 321 -8.42 2.92 2.05
N SER A 322 -7.73 2.06 2.81
CA SER A 322 -8.35 1.18 3.80
C SER A 322 -8.10 1.58 5.25
N ASP A 323 -7.37 2.68 5.50
CA ASP A 323 -7.12 3.13 6.86
C ASP A 323 -8.31 3.93 7.39
N ARG A 324 -8.85 3.50 8.54
CA ARG A 324 -10.00 4.10 9.22
C ARG A 324 -9.74 5.51 9.72
N ALA A 325 -8.48 5.91 9.87
CA ALA A 325 -8.12 7.29 10.18
C ALA A 325 -8.55 8.26 9.07
N PHE A 326 -8.81 7.75 7.86
CA PHE A 326 -9.09 8.56 6.69
C PHE A 326 -10.44 8.19 6.06
N ARG A 327 -11.10 9.20 5.49
CA ARG A 327 -12.22 9.07 4.56
C ARG A 327 -11.81 9.64 3.21
N ILE A 328 -12.20 9.00 2.12
CA ILE A 328 -11.96 9.52 0.77
C ILE A 328 -12.97 10.64 0.51
N LEU A 329 -12.56 11.74 -0.14
CA LEU A 329 -13.53 12.72 -0.65
C LEU A 329 -14.35 12.13 -1.79
N THR A 330 -15.66 12.37 -1.75
CA THR A 330 -16.64 11.72 -2.61
C THR A 330 -17.38 12.69 -3.52
N VAL A 331 -18.16 12.16 -4.46
CA VAL A 331 -19.08 12.95 -5.30
C VAL A 331 -20.11 13.73 -4.47
N GLU A 332 -20.44 13.27 -3.26
CA GLU A 332 -21.30 14.02 -2.34
C GLU A 332 -20.56 15.25 -1.79
N ASP A 333 -19.28 15.11 -1.41
CA ASP A 333 -18.44 16.26 -1.01
C ASP A 333 -18.31 17.27 -2.17
N ARG A 334 -18.27 16.78 -3.43
CA ARG A 334 -18.28 17.62 -4.62
C ARG A 334 -19.55 18.45 -4.72
N ALA A 335 -20.71 17.80 -4.62
CA ALA A 335 -22.00 18.48 -4.71
C ALA A 335 -22.15 19.54 -3.60
N ALA A 336 -21.70 19.22 -2.37
CA ALA A 336 -21.70 20.16 -1.26
C ALA A 336 -20.79 21.37 -1.52
N PHE A 337 -19.59 21.15 -2.07
CA PHE A 337 -18.67 22.23 -2.42
C PHE A 337 -19.22 23.12 -3.55
N GLU A 338 -19.75 22.53 -4.62
CA GLU A 338 -20.33 23.27 -5.75
C GLU A 338 -21.54 24.11 -5.31
N LYS A 339 -22.37 23.58 -4.41
CA LYS A 339 -23.49 24.31 -3.80
C LYS A 339 -23.00 25.50 -2.98
N ALA A 340 -22.07 25.28 -2.06
CA ALA A 340 -21.53 26.35 -1.21
C ALA A 340 -20.87 27.46 -2.04
N ARG A 341 -20.23 27.11 -3.16
CA ARG A 341 -19.64 28.08 -4.09
C ARG A 341 -20.67 28.87 -4.90
N ALA A 342 -21.85 28.30 -5.17
CA ALA A 342 -22.92 29.01 -5.87
C ALA A 342 -23.68 29.98 -4.95
N GLU A 343 -23.63 29.75 -3.64
CA GLU A 343 -24.27 30.58 -2.61
C GLU A 343 -23.38 31.73 -2.11
N ALA A 344 -22.07 31.70 -2.41
CA ALA A 344 -21.08 32.73 -2.09
C ALA A 344 -20.85 33.67 -3.28
#